data_AF-A0A7S2Z6W2-F1
#
_entry.id   AF-A0A7S2Z6W2-F1
#
_cell.length_a   1.000
_cell.length_b   1.000
_cell.length_c   1.000
_cell.angle_alpha   90.00
_cell.angle_beta   90.00
_cell.angle_gamma   90.00
#
_symmetry.space_group_name_H-M   'P 1'
#
loop_
_entity.id
_entity.type
_entity.pdbx_description
1 polymer ?
#
loop_
_entity_poly.entity_id
_entity_poly.type
_entity_poly.pdbx_seq_one_letter_code
_entity_poly.pdbx_strand_id
1 'polypeptide(L)'
;EPFFHSTRRPRQAVAMSREFFCATSNVPFSSEEELHEHYRSAFHRYNLKRRVAGLGPVTKEWFDLHRDKLLSAANAKAQKEAEQVVYYDPLSRKTFNSESKYEEFTHSNKYKKLVKANGGVRPDPVIKAKPSQSAAAAAAENNNKSAESGALKMAGD
;
A
#
# COMPACT_ATOMS: atom_id res chain seq x y z
N GLU A 1 45.81 -44.84 12.73
CA GLU A 1 44.52 -44.29 12.26
C GLU A 1 43.61 -44.04 13.46
N PRO A 2 43.12 -42.81 13.69
CA PRO A 2 42.25 -42.54 14.82
C PRO A 2 40.78 -42.84 14.48
N PHE A 3 40.22 -43.81 15.20
CA PHE A 3 38.80 -44.09 15.30
C PHE A 3 38.03 -42.82 15.72
N PHE A 4 37.21 -42.27 14.82
CA PHE A 4 36.19 -41.29 15.19
C PHE A 4 35.05 -42.01 15.93
N HIS A 5 35.09 -41.95 17.25
CA HIS A 5 34.00 -42.38 18.11
C HIS A 5 32.85 -41.39 17.91
N SER A 6 31.85 -41.80 17.14
CA SER A 6 30.57 -41.10 17.01
C SER A 6 29.87 -41.11 18.37
N THR A 7 30.07 -40.05 19.15
CA THR A 7 29.28 -39.79 20.34
C THR A 7 27.89 -39.36 19.90
N ARG A 8 26.97 -40.33 19.80
CA ARG A 8 25.54 -40.05 19.65
C ARG A 8 25.10 -39.23 20.87
N ARG A 9 24.78 -37.95 20.67
CA ARG A 9 24.16 -37.12 21.70
C ARG A 9 22.87 -37.80 22.17
N PRO A 10 22.60 -37.89 23.49
CA PRO A 10 21.32 -38.39 23.97
C PRO A 10 20.22 -37.45 23.48
N ARG A 11 19.23 -38.01 22.78
CA ARG A 11 18.04 -37.30 22.34
C ARG A 11 17.18 -37.05 23.58
N GLN A 12 17.32 -35.87 24.18
CA GLN A 12 16.50 -35.45 25.31
C GLN A 12 15.03 -35.50 24.90
N ALA A 13 14.23 -36.27 25.63
CA ALA A 13 12.78 -36.24 25.54
C ALA A 13 12.30 -34.99 26.28
N VAL A 14 12.20 -33.88 25.54
CA VAL A 14 11.58 -32.64 26.01
C VAL A 14 10.07 -32.87 26.05
N ALA A 15 9.42 -32.49 27.15
CA ALA A 15 7.97 -32.53 27.30
C ALA A 15 7.31 -31.89 26.07
N MET A 16 6.46 -32.66 25.39
CA MET A 16 5.88 -32.30 24.10
C MET A 16 4.74 -31.28 24.27
N SER A 17 5.08 -30.03 24.59
CA SER A 17 4.25 -28.90 24.16
C SER A 17 4.31 -28.86 22.64
N ARG A 18 3.19 -29.11 21.96
CA ARG A 18 3.09 -28.90 20.51
C ARG A 18 3.28 -27.42 20.23
N GLU A 19 4.52 -27.00 20.03
CA GLU A 19 4.83 -25.68 19.52
C GLU A 19 4.42 -25.65 18.04
N PHE A 20 3.49 -24.77 17.71
CA PHE A 20 3.04 -24.60 16.34
C PHE A 20 4.00 -23.65 15.63
N PHE A 21 4.47 -23.98 14.43
CA PHE A 21 5.52 -23.20 13.78
C PHE A 21 5.26 -22.98 12.29
N CYS A 22 5.51 -21.76 11.83
CA CYS A 22 5.43 -21.41 10.42
C CYS A 22 6.82 -21.25 9.79
N ALA A 23 7.25 -22.23 8.97
CA ALA A 23 8.53 -22.19 8.27
C ALA A 23 8.68 -21.04 7.24
N THR A 24 7.58 -20.43 6.81
CA THR A 24 7.63 -19.29 5.87
C THR A 24 7.92 -17.97 6.60
N SER A 25 7.54 -17.88 7.87
CA SER A 25 7.66 -16.65 8.67
C SER A 25 8.67 -16.76 9.81
N ASN A 26 9.16 -17.97 10.12
CA ASN A 26 10.05 -18.28 11.24
C ASN A 26 9.52 -17.80 12.61
N VAL A 27 8.21 -17.90 12.81
CA VAL A 27 7.55 -17.50 14.07
C VAL A 27 6.94 -18.74 14.74
N PRO A 28 7.22 -18.97 16.03
CA PRO A 28 6.53 -19.97 16.85
C PRO A 28 5.20 -19.42 17.39
N PHE A 29 4.25 -20.32 17.59
CA PHE A 29 2.89 -20.06 18.07
C PHE A 29 2.55 -21.01 19.22
N SER A 30 1.69 -20.54 20.12
CA SER A 30 1.32 -21.29 21.33
C SER A 30 0.15 -22.25 21.10
N SER A 31 -0.65 -21.99 20.06
CA SER A 31 -1.84 -22.76 19.71
C SER A 31 -1.98 -22.95 18.19
N GLU A 32 -2.72 -23.98 17.79
CA GLU A 32 -3.07 -24.27 16.39
C GLU A 32 -3.94 -23.16 15.79
N GLU A 33 -4.83 -22.60 16.61
CA GLU A 33 -5.72 -21.52 16.20
C GLU A 33 -4.94 -20.26 15.80
N GLU A 34 -3.89 -19.91 16.57
CA GLU A 34 -3.00 -18.80 16.27
C GLU A 34 -2.23 -19.03 14.95
N LEU A 35 -1.79 -20.28 14.70
CA LEU A 35 -1.12 -20.65 13.46
C LEU A 35 -2.07 -20.51 12.25
N HIS A 36 -3.32 -20.94 12.39
CA HIS A 36 -4.33 -20.80 11.34
C HIS A 36 -4.66 -19.33 11.06
N GLU A 37 -4.79 -18.51 12.09
CA GLU A 37 -5.01 -17.07 11.92
C GLU A 37 -3.81 -16.38 11.29
N HIS A 38 -2.60 -16.79 11.66
CA HIS A 38 -1.37 -16.31 11.03
C HIS A 38 -1.35 -16.59 9.53
N TYR A 39 -1.80 -17.76 9.05
CA TYR A 39 -1.86 -18.03 7.61
C TYR A 39 -2.77 -17.07 6.84
N ARG A 40 -3.81 -16.54 7.51
CA ARG A 40 -4.71 -15.53 6.92
C ARG A 40 -4.12 -14.12 7.01
N SER A 41 -3.13 -13.87 7.86
CA SER A 41 -2.54 -12.55 8.05
C SER A 41 -1.84 -12.01 6.79
N ALA A 42 -1.78 -10.68 6.68
CA ALA A 42 -1.02 -10.02 5.62
C ALA A 42 0.50 -10.30 5.74
N PHE A 43 0.99 -10.51 6.96
CA PHE A 43 2.41 -10.81 7.23
C PHE A 43 2.83 -12.16 6.64
N HIS A 44 2.03 -13.21 6.79
CA HIS A 44 2.30 -14.51 6.18
C HIS A 44 2.30 -14.43 4.65
N ARG A 45 1.28 -13.77 4.07
CA ARG A 45 1.18 -13.56 2.61
C ARG A 45 2.38 -12.79 2.06
N TYR A 46 2.86 -11.77 2.77
CA TYR A 46 4.03 -11.00 2.39
C TYR A 46 5.30 -11.86 2.37
N ASN A 47 5.53 -12.63 3.43
CA ASN A 47 6.68 -13.55 3.50
C ASN A 47 6.61 -14.66 2.44
N LEU A 48 5.41 -15.17 2.14
CA LEU A 48 5.22 -16.15 1.08
C LEU A 48 5.64 -15.57 -0.29
N LYS A 49 5.21 -14.34 -0.60
CA LYS A 49 5.62 -13.64 -1.83
C LYS A 49 7.14 -13.46 -1.91
N ARG A 50 7.79 -13.11 -0.78
CA ARG A 50 9.25 -13.00 -0.71
C ARG A 50 9.94 -14.33 -0.96
N ARG A 51 9.45 -15.40 -0.35
CA ARG A 51 9.99 -16.75 -0.53
C ARG A 51 9.91 -17.21 -1.99
N VAL A 52 8.79 -16.94 -2.66
CA VAL A 52 8.63 -17.22 -4.10
C VAL A 52 9.60 -16.40 -4.95
N ALA A 53 9.91 -15.17 -4.54
CA ALA A 53 10.91 -14.32 -5.18
C ALA A 53 12.37 -14.67 -4.80
N GLY A 54 12.61 -15.76 -4.05
CA GLY A 54 13.95 -16.16 -3.58
C GLY A 54 14.54 -15.24 -2.51
N LEU A 55 13.74 -14.38 -1.90
CA LEU A 55 14.15 -13.47 -0.84
C LEU A 55 13.89 -14.08 0.55
N GLY A 56 14.79 -13.79 1.49
CA GLY A 56 14.65 -14.24 2.88
C GLY A 56 13.40 -13.67 3.58
N PRO A 57 12.90 -14.37 4.62
CA PRO A 57 11.77 -13.91 5.42
C PRO A 57 12.11 -12.64 6.19
N VAL A 58 11.11 -11.81 6.44
CA VAL A 58 11.23 -10.58 7.25
C VAL A 58 10.65 -10.80 8.64
N THR A 59 11.18 -10.06 9.61
CA THR A 59 10.64 -10.05 10.98
C THR A 59 9.31 -9.31 11.03
N LYS A 60 8.50 -9.64 12.04
CA LYS A 60 7.22 -8.98 12.27
C LYS A 60 7.38 -7.47 12.50
N GLU A 61 8.38 -7.08 13.28
CA GLU A 61 8.69 -5.67 13.56
C GLU A 61 8.99 -4.88 12.29
N TRP A 62 9.81 -5.45 11.39
CA TRP A 62 10.12 -4.81 10.12
C TRP A 62 8.86 -4.64 9.25
N PHE A 63 8.00 -5.66 9.22
CA PHE A 63 6.76 -5.61 8.46
C PHE A 63 5.80 -4.54 9.00
N ASP A 64 5.65 -4.45 10.32
CA ASP A 64 4.77 -3.46 10.96
C ASP A 64 5.29 -2.03 10.68
N LEU A 65 6.60 -1.78 10.84
CA LEU A 65 7.23 -0.50 10.49
C LEU A 65 7.07 -0.16 9.01
N HIS A 66 7.24 -1.15 8.12
CA HIS A 66 7.09 -0.96 6.69
C HIS A 66 5.64 -0.63 6.32
N ARG A 67 4.67 -1.32 6.92
CA ARG A 67 3.23 -1.06 6.74
C ARG A 67 2.88 0.36 7.18
N ASP A 68 3.34 0.78 8.35
CA ASP A 68 3.04 2.11 8.89
C ASP A 68 3.70 3.22 8.05
N LYS A 69 4.90 2.95 7.51
CA LYS A 69 5.56 3.83 6.55
C LYS A 69 4.78 3.96 5.24
N LEU A 70 4.23 2.86 4.72
CA LEU A 70 3.39 2.89 3.53
C LEU A 70 2.09 3.68 3.78
N LEU A 71 1.45 3.48 4.94
CA LEU A 71 0.25 4.21 5.33
C LEU A 71 0.50 5.72 5.47
N SER A 72 1.57 6.10 6.17
CA SER A 72 1.94 7.52 6.32
C SER A 72 2.30 8.18 4.98
N ALA A 73 3.03 7.48 4.10
CA ALA A 73 3.31 7.97 2.76
C ALA A 73 2.03 8.12 1.91
N ALA A 74 1.08 7.18 2.01
CA ALA A 74 -0.21 7.28 1.35
C ALA A 74 -1.01 8.50 1.85
N ASN A 75 -1.04 8.73 3.16
CA ASN A 75 -1.70 9.90 3.75
C ASN A 75 -1.05 11.22 3.32
N ALA A 76 0.28 11.30 3.32
CA ALA A 76 1.00 12.48 2.85
C ALA A 76 0.75 12.76 1.36
N LYS A 77 0.63 11.71 0.54
CA LYS A 77 0.26 11.84 -0.88
C LYS A 77 -1.18 12.33 -1.03
N ALA A 78 -2.12 11.77 -0.26
CA ALA A 78 -3.51 12.21 -0.26
C ALA A 78 -3.67 13.68 0.17
N GLN A 79 -2.92 14.12 1.19
CA GLN A 79 -2.87 15.53 1.60
C GLN A 79 -2.33 16.43 0.48
N LYS A 80 -1.21 16.07 -0.14
CA LYS A 80 -0.66 16.80 -1.28
C LYS A 80 -1.62 16.85 -2.47
N GLU A 81 -2.38 15.79 -2.71
CA GLU A 81 -3.41 15.76 -3.76
C GLU A 81 -4.62 16.64 -3.41
N ALA A 82 -5.06 16.64 -2.14
CA ALA A 82 -6.15 17.48 -1.66
C ALA A 82 -5.79 18.97 -1.72
N GLU A 83 -4.52 19.31 -1.50
CA GLU A 83 -4.00 20.67 -1.61
C GLU A 83 -3.70 21.09 -3.07
N GLN A 84 -3.89 20.21 -4.05
CA GLN A 84 -3.80 20.63 -5.45
C GLN A 84 -4.98 21.53 -5.80
N VAL A 85 -4.64 22.80 -5.93
CA VAL A 85 -5.52 23.86 -6.37
C VAL A 85 -5.46 24.00 -7.90
N VAL A 86 -6.61 24.22 -8.52
CA VAL A 86 -6.73 24.61 -9.93
C VAL A 86 -7.10 26.08 -10.01
N TYR A 87 -6.26 26.85 -10.67
CA TYR A 87 -6.48 28.26 -10.98
C TYR A 87 -7.23 28.36 -12.30
N TYR A 88 -8.46 28.85 -12.27
CA TYR A 88 -9.24 29.12 -13.47
C TYR A 88 -9.24 30.61 -13.78
N ASP A 89 -8.84 30.94 -15.00
CA ASP A 89 -8.88 32.31 -15.52
C ASP A 89 -10.18 32.55 -16.33
N PRO A 90 -11.08 33.43 -15.88
CA PRO A 90 -12.33 33.69 -16.58
C PRO A 90 -12.14 34.40 -17.93
N LEU A 91 -11.02 35.10 -18.15
CA LEU A 91 -10.74 35.80 -19.41
C LEU A 91 -10.30 34.84 -20.53
N SER A 92 -9.32 33.96 -20.25
CA SER A 92 -8.80 33.03 -21.25
C SER A 92 -9.48 31.67 -21.24
N ARG A 93 -10.32 31.40 -20.24
CA ARG A 93 -10.96 30.11 -19.95
C ARG A 93 -9.95 28.97 -19.76
N LYS A 94 -8.70 29.30 -19.41
CA LYS A 94 -7.63 28.33 -19.16
C LYS A 94 -7.60 27.95 -17.68
N THR A 95 -7.31 26.68 -17.43
CA THR A 95 -7.06 26.11 -16.10
C THR A 95 -5.58 25.86 -15.92
N PHE A 96 -5.04 26.22 -14.76
CA PHE A 96 -3.65 26.02 -14.38
C PHE A 96 -3.57 25.22 -13.09
N ASN A 97 -2.66 24.25 -13.02
CA ASN A 97 -2.48 23.36 -11.87
C ASN A 97 -1.44 23.90 -10.85
N SER A 98 -0.99 25.14 -11.03
CA SER A 98 0.04 25.78 -10.22
C SER A 98 -0.10 27.28 -10.36
N GLU A 99 0.09 27.99 -9.25
CA GLU A 99 0.07 29.45 -9.18
C GLU A 99 1.14 30.07 -10.09
N SER A 100 2.37 29.55 -10.05
CA SER A 100 3.50 30.11 -10.82
C SER A 100 3.21 30.13 -12.33
N LYS A 101 2.57 29.08 -12.86
CA LYS A 101 2.15 29.04 -14.27
C LYS A 101 1.04 30.05 -14.58
N TYR A 102 0.15 30.29 -13.63
CA TYR A 102 -0.90 31.29 -13.77
C TYR A 102 -0.30 32.71 -13.79
N GLU A 103 0.65 33.00 -12.90
CA GLU A 103 1.34 34.30 -12.88
C GLU A 103 2.08 34.58 -14.20
N GLU A 104 2.89 33.63 -14.68
CA GLU A 104 3.57 33.74 -15.98
C GLU A 104 2.57 33.98 -17.12
N PHE A 105 1.43 33.28 -17.11
CA PHE A 105 0.39 33.48 -18.10
C PHE A 105 -0.20 34.90 -18.04
N THR A 106 -0.45 35.43 -16.85
CA THR A 106 -1.01 36.78 -16.68
C THR A 106 -0.02 37.87 -17.13
N HIS A 107 1.28 37.62 -17.05
CA HIS A 107 2.32 38.53 -17.53
C HIS A 107 2.55 38.45 -19.04
N SER A 108 2.05 37.40 -19.70
CA SER A 108 2.18 37.21 -21.14
C SER A 108 1.50 38.32 -21.95
N ASN A 109 2.13 38.72 -23.05
CA ASN A 109 1.57 39.68 -24.01
C ASN A 109 0.19 39.25 -24.54
N LYS A 110 -0.09 37.93 -24.59
CA LYS A 110 -1.41 37.41 -24.99
C LYS A 110 -2.50 37.82 -23.99
N TYR A 111 -2.22 37.66 -22.69
CA TYR A 111 -3.18 38.03 -21.64
C TYR A 111 -3.37 39.55 -21.56
N LYS A 112 -2.28 40.32 -21.65
CA LYS A 112 -2.36 41.80 -21.69
C LYS A 112 -3.23 42.33 -22.83
N LYS A 113 -3.21 41.70 -24.00
CA LYS A 113 -4.09 42.05 -25.13
C LYS A 113 -5.56 41.74 -24.81
N LEU A 114 -5.84 40.58 -24.20
CA LEU A 114 -7.19 40.21 -23.77
C LEU A 114 -7.75 41.17 -22.71
N VAL A 115 -6.94 41.54 -21.72
CA VAL A 115 -7.34 42.52 -20.68
C VAL A 115 -7.68 43.88 -21.30
N LYS A 116 -6.86 44.37 -22.25
CA LYS A 116 -7.15 45.62 -22.97
C LYS A 116 -8.43 45.55 -23.80
N ALA A 117 -8.69 44.42 -24.47
CA ALA A 117 -9.92 44.22 -25.24
C ALA A 117 -11.16 44.13 -24.34
N ASN A 118 -11.02 43.67 -23.10
CA ASN A 118 -12.12 43.49 -22.15
C ASN A 118 -12.27 44.65 -21.14
N GLY A 119 -11.85 45.86 -21.51
CA GLY A 119 -12.07 47.08 -20.71
C GLY A 119 -11.04 47.35 -19.61
N GLY A 120 -9.88 46.66 -19.62
CA GLY A 120 -8.75 46.96 -18.73
C GLY A 120 -8.87 46.40 -17.31
N VAL A 121 -9.99 45.77 -16.96
CA VAL A 121 -10.20 45.17 -15.63
C VAL A 121 -9.64 43.74 -15.65
N ARG A 122 -8.70 43.46 -14.74
CA ARG A 122 -8.19 42.10 -14.50
C ARG A 122 -9.11 41.42 -13.47
N PRO A 123 -9.86 40.38 -13.84
CA PRO A 123 -10.63 39.60 -12.89
C PRO A 123 -9.72 38.71 -12.04
N ASP A 124 -10.14 38.48 -10.80
CA ASP A 124 -9.45 37.56 -9.89
C ASP A 124 -9.58 36.11 -10.38
N PRO A 125 -8.53 35.29 -10.23
CA PRO A 125 -8.60 33.87 -10.56
C PRO A 125 -9.61 33.14 -9.68
N VAL A 126 -10.42 32.27 -10.29
CA VAL A 126 -11.29 31.38 -9.54
C VAL A 126 -10.49 30.16 -9.11
N ILE A 127 -10.23 30.07 -7.82
CA ILE A 127 -9.50 28.98 -7.18
C ILE A 127 -10.47 27.84 -6.90
N LYS A 128 -10.29 26.69 -7.57
CA LYS A 128 -11.09 25.48 -7.34
C LYS A 128 -10.19 24.36 -6.81
N ALA A 129 -10.61 23.68 -5.76
CA ALA A 129 -9.95 22.44 -5.33
C ALA A 129 -10.09 21.39 -6.44
N LYS A 130 -8.98 20.75 -6.82
CA LYS A 130 -9.02 19.70 -7.84
C LYS A 130 -9.78 18.49 -7.26
N PRO A 131 -10.77 17.92 -7.98
CA PRO A 131 -11.35 16.66 -7.56
C PRO A 131 -10.26 15.57 -7.58
N SER A 132 -10.03 14.94 -6.43
CA SER A 132 -9.08 13.84 -6.24
C SER A 132 -9.35 12.73 -7.26
N GLN A 133 -8.33 12.39 -8.06
CA GLN A 133 -8.39 11.26 -8.98
C GLN A 133 -8.27 9.90 -8.25
N SER A 134 -7.93 9.90 -6.96
CA SER A 134 -7.75 8.69 -6.15
C SER A 134 -9.07 8.10 -5.64
N ALA A 135 -10.17 8.86 -5.63
CA ALA A 135 -11.50 8.33 -5.30
C ALA A 135 -12.09 7.42 -6.40
N ALA A 136 -11.68 7.58 -7.66
CA ALA A 136 -12.20 6.78 -8.77
C ALA A 136 -11.57 5.38 -8.88
N ALA A 137 -10.36 5.17 -8.33
CA ALA A 137 -9.67 3.88 -8.40
C ALA A 137 -10.08 2.90 -7.29
N ALA A 138 -10.56 3.40 -6.14
CA ALA A 138 -10.93 2.56 -5.00
C ALA A 138 -12.19 1.69 -5.24
N ALA A 139 -13.00 2.00 -6.24
CA ALA A 139 -14.21 1.23 -6.57
C ALA A 139 -13.95 -0.03 -7.43
N ALA A 140 -12.75 -0.21 -7.99
CA ALA A 140 -12.47 -1.27 -8.96
C ALA A 140 -11.77 -2.52 -8.39
N GLU A 141 -11.31 -2.52 -7.14
CA GLU A 141 -10.38 -3.55 -6.63
C GLU A 141 -10.94 -4.38 -5.45
N ASN A 142 -12.27 -4.55 -5.38
CA ASN A 142 -12.92 -5.39 -4.38
C ASN A 142 -13.69 -6.57 -5.00
N ASN A 143 -13.08 -7.26 -5.97
CA ASN A 143 -13.57 -8.52 -6.53
C ASN A 143 -12.48 -9.61 -6.50
N ASN A 144 -11.93 -9.88 -5.32
CA ASN A 144 -11.43 -11.23 -5.07
C ASN A 144 -11.76 -11.67 -3.64
N LYS A 145 -13.06 -11.93 -3.45
CA LYS A 145 -13.60 -12.64 -2.31
C LYS A 145 -14.26 -13.90 -2.86
N SER A 146 -13.75 -15.06 -2.43
CA SER A 146 -14.48 -16.32 -2.33
C SER A 146 -14.62 -17.15 -3.62
N ALA A 147 -13.68 -18.06 -3.83
CA ALA A 147 -13.97 -19.38 -4.39
C ALA A 147 -12.85 -20.35 -3.93
N GLU A 148 -13.24 -21.60 -3.63
CA GLU A 148 -12.39 -22.74 -3.23
C GLU A 148 -12.03 -22.78 -1.72
N SER A 149 -12.51 -23.70 -0.88
CA SER A 149 -13.06 -25.04 -1.10
C SER A 149 -13.99 -25.42 0.06
N GLY A 150 -15.22 -25.81 -0.29
CA GLY A 150 -16.11 -26.56 0.58
C GLY A 150 -16.79 -27.63 -0.27
N ALA A 151 -16.29 -28.87 -0.20
CA ALA A 151 -17.01 -30.09 -0.54
C ALA A 151 -16.06 -31.31 -0.44
N LEU A 152 -16.11 -32.03 0.69
CA LEU A 152 -16.11 -33.49 0.61
C LEU A 152 -16.84 -34.04 1.83
N LYS A 153 -18.10 -34.38 1.62
CA LYS A 153 -19.01 -35.02 2.57
C LYS A 153 -19.12 -36.49 2.15
N MET A 154 -18.76 -37.37 3.08
CA MET A 154 -19.28 -38.70 3.36
C MET A 154 -20.10 -39.41 2.25
N ALA A 155 -19.59 -40.56 1.82
CA ALA A 155 -20.33 -41.80 1.53
C ALA A 155 -19.41 -42.94 2.01
N GLY A 156 -19.80 -43.93 2.82
CA GLY A 156 -21.13 -44.45 3.07
C GLY A 156 -21.42 -45.63 2.14
N ASP A 157 -20.68 -46.73 2.30
CA ASP A 157 -21.12 -48.12 2.04
C ASP A 157 -20.30 -49.06 2.93
#